data_AF-A0A8X6SX21-F1
#
_entry.id   AF-A0A8X6SX21-F1
#
_cell.length_a   1.000
_cell.length_b   1.000
_cell.length_c   1.000
_cell.angle_alpha   90.00
_cell.angle_beta   90.00
_cell.angle_gamma   90.00
#
_symmetry.space_group_name_H-M   'P 1'
#
loop_
_entity.id
_entity.type
_entity.pdbx_description
1 polymer ?
#
loop_
_entity_poly.entity_id
_entity_poly.type
_entity_poly.pdbx_seq_one_letter_code
_entity_poly.pdbx_strand_id
1 'polypeptide(L)' 'MAFLLSKKKEDLIELAEELGLIVEAGLTKPKLKDLIVKSPDYVEEDVKVMFDRIVKDRIRTEEKVEKL' A
#
# COMPACT_ATOMS: atom_id res chain seq x y z
N MET A 1 11.35 8.08 1.00
CA MET A 1 11.14 8.08 -0.49
C MET A 1 11.42 6.74 -1.22
N ALA A 2 12.47 5.97 -0.90
CA ALA A 2 12.76 4.69 -1.60
C ALA A 2 11.86 3.50 -1.20
N PHE A 3 11.17 3.59 -0.07
CA PHE A 3 10.38 2.50 0.51
C PHE A 3 9.26 2.03 -0.44
N LEU A 4 8.49 2.95 -1.03
CA LEU A 4 7.38 2.63 -1.93
C LEU A 4 7.86 1.97 -3.24
N LEU A 5 9.13 2.16 -3.63
CA LEU A 5 9.67 1.59 -4.88
C LEU A 5 9.68 0.05 -4.87
N SER A 6 9.99 -0.53 -3.71
CA SER A 6 10.11 -1.97 -3.48
C SER A 6 8.77 -2.70 -3.34
N LYS A 7 7.66 -1.98 -3.14
CA LYS A 7 6.37 -2.57 -2.77
C LYS A 7 5.55 -3.07 -3.97
N LYS A 8 4.60 -3.99 -3.77
CA LYS A 8 3.72 -4.49 -4.84
C LYS A 8 2.66 -3.44 -5.21
N LYS A 9 2.07 -3.57 -6.40
CA LYS A 9 1.04 -2.62 -6.86
C LYS A 9 -0.23 -2.73 -6.01
N GLU A 10 -0.65 -3.94 -5.69
CA GLU A 10 -1.82 -4.24 -4.83
C GLU A 10 -1.72 -3.55 -3.47
N ASP A 11 -0.62 -3.79 -2.76
CA ASP A 11 -0.37 -3.20 -1.44
C ASP A 11 -0.35 -1.64 -1.49
N LEU A 12 0.06 -1.04 -2.61
CA LEU A 12 0.00 0.43 -2.81
C LEU A 12 -1.43 0.93 -3.05
N ILE A 13 -2.29 0.13 -3.67
CA ILE A 13 -3.71 0.46 -3.86
C ILE A 13 -4.41 0.45 -2.50
N GLU A 14 -4.21 -0.62 -1.73
CA GLU A 14 -4.80 -0.77 -0.40
C GLU A 14 -4.33 0.34 0.57
N LEU A 15 -3.03 0.69 0.54
CA LEU A 15 -2.53 1.82 1.31
C LEU A 15 -3.18 3.14 0.89
N ALA A 16 -3.34 3.38 -0.42
CA ALA A 16 -3.96 4.61 -0.90
C ALA A 16 -5.44 4.69 -0.46
N GLU A 17 -6.15 3.57 -0.48
CA GLU A 17 -7.52 3.47 0.04
C GLU A 17 -7.60 3.70 1.56
N GLU A 18 -6.66 3.16 2.36
CA GLU A 18 -6.58 3.44 3.81
C GLU A 18 -6.30 4.92 4.11
N LEU A 19 -5.52 5.59 3.25
CA LEU A 19 -5.29 7.03 3.30
C LEU A 19 -6.49 7.85 2.81
N GLY A 20 -7.60 7.21 2.42
CA GLY A 20 -8.79 7.89 1.88
C GLY A 20 -8.61 8.45 0.47
N LEU A 21 -7.58 8.01 -0.25
CA LEU A 21 -7.31 8.44 -1.62
C LEU A 21 -8.13 7.61 -2.61
N ILE A 22 -8.69 8.28 -3.61
CA ILE A 22 -9.42 7.61 -4.69
C ILE A 22 -8.41 7.06 -5.69
N VAL A 23 -8.30 5.73 -5.74
CA VAL A 23 -7.47 5.03 -6.72
C VAL A 23 -8.32 4.67 -7.95
N GLU A 24 -8.08 5.34 -9.08
CA GLU A 24 -8.73 4.96 -10.33
C GLU A 24 -8.22 3.62 -10.87
N ALA A 25 -9.12 2.85 -11.47
CA ALA A 25 -8.78 1.62 -12.16
C ALA A 25 -7.82 1.90 -13.32
N GLY A 26 -6.66 1.24 -13.31
CA GLY A 26 -5.64 1.42 -14.36
C GLY A 26 -4.50 2.38 -14.01
N LEU A 27 -4.46 2.95 -12.79
CA LEU A 27 -3.26 3.67 -12.35
C LEU A 27 -2.01 2.77 -12.47
N THR A 28 -0.92 3.36 -12.96
CA THR A 28 0.37 2.69 -13.02
C THR A 28 1.05 2.75 -11.66
N LYS A 29 1.95 1.80 -11.38
CA LYS A 29 2.71 1.74 -10.12
C LYS A 29 3.41 3.08 -9.78
N PRO A 30 4.04 3.82 -10.73
CA PRO A 30 4.60 5.14 -10.44
C PRO A 30 3.55 6.18 -10.04
N LYS A 31 2.41 6.23 -10.76
CA LYS A 31 1.32 7.17 -10.45
C LYS A 31 0.71 6.96 -9.07
N LEU A 32 0.58 5.70 -8.63
CA LEU A 32 0.11 5.37 -7.28
C LEU A 32 1.03 5.94 -6.19
N LYS A 33 2.35 5.81 -6.38
CA LYS A 33 3.33 6.35 -5.43
C LYS A 33 3.24 7.86 -5.36
N ASP A 34 3.16 8.51 -6.52
CA ASP A 34 3.04 9.95 -6.57
C ASP A 34 1.74 10.41 -5.91
N LEU A 35 0.64 9.69 -6.09
CA LEU A 35 -0.65 9.99 -5.44
C LEU A 35 -0.53 9.91 -3.91
N ILE A 36 0.08 8.84 -3.40
CA ILE A 36 0.31 8.64 -1.96
C ILE A 36 1.19 9.74 -1.39
N VAL A 37 2.33 10.03 -2.02
CA VAL A 37 3.31 11.01 -1.52
C VAL A 37 2.79 12.45 -1.63
N LYS A 38 1.89 12.73 -2.58
CA LYS A 38 1.23 14.03 -2.74
C LYS A 38 0.03 14.22 -1.83
N SER A 39 -0.38 13.18 -1.09
CA SER A 39 -1.46 13.32 -0.11
C SER A 39 -1.07 14.33 0.97
N PRO A 40 -1.94 15.27 1.35
CA PRO A 40 -1.69 16.18 2.47
C PRO A 40 -1.52 15.42 3.79
N ASP A 41 -2.10 14.23 3.89
CA ASP A 41 -2.02 13.34 5.05
C ASP A 41 -0.85 12.35 4.97
N TYR A 42 0.06 12.52 3.99
CA TYR A 42 1.23 11.66 3.86
C TYR A 42 2.26 11.95 4.96
N VAL A 43 2.38 11.01 5.91
CA VAL A 43 3.46 10.95 6.90
C VAL A 43 4.24 9.67 6.68
N GLU A 44 5.55 9.79 6.37
CA GLU A 44 6.36 8.62 5.98
C GLU A 44 6.43 7.56 7.09
N GLU A 45 6.49 7.94 8.37
CA GLU A 45 6.43 6.98 9.48
C GLU A 45 5.09 6.25 9.56
N ASP A 46 3.96 6.97 9.52
CA ASP A 46 2.63 6.38 9.65
C ASP A 46 2.32 5.45 8.48
N VAL A 47 2.68 5.88 7.27
CA VAL A 47 2.54 5.08 6.06
C VAL A 47 3.36 3.79 6.14
N LYS A 48 4.58 3.82 6.70
CA LYS A 48 5.36 2.59 6.92
C LYS A 48 4.66 1.65 7.89
N VAL A 49 4.11 2.17 8.98
CA VAL A 49 3.39 1.36 9.98
C VAL A 49 2.13 0.74 9.38
N MET A 50 1.34 1.51 8.62
CA MET A 50 0.16 1.00 7.91
C MET A 50 0.56 -0.10 6.93
N PHE A 51 1.61 0.12 6.15
CA PHE A 51 2.07 -0.86 5.17
C PHE A 51 2.56 -2.15 5.79
N ASP A 52 3.29 -2.07 6.91
CA ASP A 52 3.75 -3.25 7.63
C ASP A 52 2.56 -4.06 8.18
N ARG A 53 1.44 -3.40 8.52
CA ARG A 53 0.19 -4.10 8.89
C ARG A 53 -0.43 -4.80 7.68
N ILE A 54 -0.59 -4.11 6.55
CA ILE A 54 -1.13 -4.68 5.30
C ILE A 54 -0.32 -5.91 4.87
N VAL A 55 1.01 -5.80 4.85
CA VAL A 55 1.91 -6.91 4.48
C VAL A 55 1.79 -8.07 5.47
N LYS A 56 1.71 -7.80 6.78
CA LYS A 56 1.52 -8.85 7.80
C LYS A 56 0.17 -9.55 7.66
N ASP A 57 -0.90 -8.81 7.42
CA ASP A 57 -2.25 -9.36 7.26
C ASP A 57 -2.35 -10.21 5.99
N ARG A 58 -1.68 -9.79 4.91
CA ARG A 58 -1.54 -10.58 3.68
C ARG A 58 -0.78 -11.88 3.92
N ILE A 59 0.38 -11.85 4.56
CA ILE A 59 1.18 -13.07 4.88
C ILE A 59 0.35 -14.03 5.73
N ARG A 60 -0.37 -13.52 6.73
CA ARG A 60 -1.22 -14.34 7.61
C ARG A 60 -2.41 -14.96 6.87
N THR A 61 -2.93 -14.27 5.86
CA THR A 61 -4.03 -14.77 5.02
C THR A 61 -3.51 -15.83 4.04
N GLU A 62 -2.36 -15.60 3.40
CA GLU A 62 -1.70 -16.57 2.52
C GLU A 62 -1.32 -17.87 3.27
N GLU A 63 -0.79 -17.78 4.51
CA GLU A 63 -0.49 -18.97 5.34
C GLU A 63 -1.73 -19.81 5.72
N LYS A 64 -2.91 -19.19 5.78
CA LYS A 64 -4.17 -19.91 6.02
C LYS A 64 -4.72 -20.58 4.77
N VAL A 65 -4.47 -20.01 3.60
CA VAL A 65 -4.93 -20.55 2.31
C VAL A 65 -4.08 -21.76 1.89
N GLU A 66 -2.80 -21.82 2.26
CA GLU A 66 -1.90 -22.91 1.88
C GLU A 66 -2.05 -24.19 2.75
N LYS A 67 -2.94 -24.17 3.75
CA LYS A 67 -3.26 -25.35 4.60
C LYS A 67 -4.64 -25.96 4.35
N LEU A 68 -5.38 -25.50 3.35
CA LEU A 68 -6.65 -26.09 2.90
C LEU A 68 -6.45 -26.87 1.60
#